data_AF-A0A062UPT6-F1
#
_entry.id   AF-A0A062UPT6-F1
#
_cell.length_a   1.000
_cell.length_b   1.000
_cell.length_c   1.000
_cell.angle_alpha   90.00
_cell.angle_beta   90.00
_cell.angle_gamma   90.00
#
_symmetry.space_group_name_H-M   'P 1'
#
loop_
_entity.id
_entity.type
_entity.pdbx_description
1 polymer ?
#
loop_
_entity_poly.entity_id
_entity_poly.type
_entity_poly.pdbx_seq_one_letter_code
_entity_poly.pdbx_strand_id
1 'polypeptide(L)'
;MTLGAVKLATVILGLALLMAALFVLLGALLALFNGHVIMALTRLAFGFALIIFLFVTVRLLGEILAALHRLNDRLAILGDDIRTTSRVASAPPETDGE
;
A
#
# COMPACT_ATOMS: atom_id res chain seq x y z
N MET A 1 -0.71 15.68 1.08
CA MET A 1 -0.66 15.31 2.52
C MET A 1 -0.51 13.79 2.78
N THR A 2 -0.17 12.95 1.79
CA THR A 2 -0.39 11.49 1.88
C THR A 2 0.88 10.64 2.04
N LEU A 3 2.03 11.05 1.45
CA LEU A 3 3.22 10.20 1.44
C LEU A 3 3.86 9.99 2.82
N GLY A 4 3.91 11.04 3.64
CA GLY A 4 4.46 10.98 5.00
C GLY A 4 3.63 10.09 5.93
N ALA A 5 2.30 10.17 5.84
CA ALA A 5 1.39 9.33 6.61
C ALA A 5 1.48 7.85 6.22
N VAL A 6 1.59 7.54 4.91
CA VAL A 6 1.75 6.16 4.42
C VAL A 6 3.09 5.57 4.90
N LYS A 7 4.17 6.36 4.90
CA LYS A 7 5.47 5.94 5.41
C LYS A 7 5.41 5.64 6.91
N LEU A 8 4.78 6.51 7.70
CA LEU A 8 4.62 6.33 9.14
C LEU A 8 3.74 5.10 9.46
N ALA A 9 2.63 4.92 8.74
CA ALA A 9 1.77 3.75 8.88
C ALA A 9 2.49 2.43 8.56
N THR A 10 3.35 2.43 7.54
CA THR A 10 4.18 1.26 7.20
C THR A 10 5.18 0.93 8.31
N VAL A 11 5.78 1.96 8.93
CA VAL A 11 6.69 1.78 10.08
C VAL A 11 5.95 1.22 11.30
N ILE A 12 4.79 1.78 11.64
CA ILE A 12 3.96 1.28 12.75
C ILE A 12 3.55 -0.18 12.51
N LEU A 13 3.10 -0.49 11.29
CA LEU A 13 2.75 -1.85 10.92
C LEU A 13 3.95 -2.80 11.06
N GLY A 14 5.12 -2.40 10.56
CA GLY A 14 6.36 -3.18 10.73
C GLY A 14 6.67 -3.46 12.19
N LEU A 15 6.49 -2.48 13.07
CA LEU A 15 6.70 -2.64 14.51
C LEU A 15 5.68 -3.61 15.14
N ALA A 16 4.41 -3.51 14.75
CA ALA A 16 3.36 -4.40 15.21
C ALA A 16 3.61 -5.86 14.76
N LEU A 17 4.05 -6.04 13.50
CA LEU A 17 4.40 -7.35 12.96
C LEU A 17 5.63 -7.95 13.65
N LEU A 18 6.63 -7.12 13.99
CA LEU A 18 7.79 -7.54 14.78
C LEU A 18 7.36 -8.09 16.16
N MET A 19 6.46 -7.37 16.84
CA MET A 19 5.92 -7.83 18.12
C MET A 19 5.13 -9.12 17.97
N ALA A 20 4.31 -9.24 16.92
CA ALA A 20 3.61 -10.49 16.61
C ALA A 20 4.57 -11.66 16.35
N ALA A 21 5.67 -11.42 15.62
CA ALA A 21 6.70 -12.42 15.36
C ALA A 21 7.37 -12.92 16.66
N LEU A 22 7.66 -12.01 17.59
CA LEU A 22 8.15 -12.36 18.93
C LEU A 22 7.17 -13.25 19.69
N PHE A 23 5.88 -12.95 19.65
CA PHE A 23 4.84 -13.80 20.27
C PHE A 23 4.76 -15.18 19.64
N VAL A 24 4.80 -15.28 18.31
CA VAL A 24 4.82 -16.56 17.60
C VAL A 24 6.05 -17.38 18.01
N LEU A 25 7.23 -16.74 18.08
CA LEU A 25 8.48 -17.38 18.46
C LEU A 25 8.42 -17.92 19.91
N LEU A 26 7.99 -17.10 20.86
CA LEU A 26 7.81 -17.49 22.26
C LEU A 26 6.78 -18.62 22.42
N GLY A 27 5.65 -18.54 21.70
CA GLY A 27 4.60 -19.54 21.73
C GLY A 27 5.01 -20.88 21.10
N ALA A 28 5.84 -20.87 20.06
CA ALA A 28 6.42 -22.06 19.47
C ALA A 28 7.49 -22.67 20.39
N LEU A 29 8.34 -21.85 21.00
CA LEU A 29 9.37 -22.28 21.94
C LEU A 29 8.75 -22.94 23.18
N LEU A 30 7.67 -22.37 23.72
CA LEU A 30 6.94 -22.97 24.84
C LEU A 30 6.33 -24.33 24.46
N ALA A 31 5.74 -24.44 23.27
CA ALA A 31 5.20 -25.72 22.78
C ALA A 31 6.31 -26.78 22.61
N LEU A 32 7.50 -26.36 22.18
CA LEU A 32 8.67 -27.22 22.05
C LEU A 32 9.13 -27.74 23.42
N PHE A 33 9.23 -26.87 24.42
CA PHE A 33 9.60 -27.27 25.78
C PHE A 33 8.56 -28.18 26.45
N ASN A 34 7.28 -28.03 26.11
CA ASN A 34 6.22 -28.94 26.54
C ASN A 34 6.21 -30.29 25.79
N GLY A 35 7.22 -30.58 24.96
CA GLY A 35 7.37 -31.83 24.21
C GLY A 35 6.51 -31.95 22.95
N HIS A 36 5.77 -30.90 22.57
CA HIS A 36 4.86 -30.92 21.42
C HIS A 36 5.56 -30.39 20.16
N VAL A 37 6.51 -31.17 19.62
CA VAL A 37 7.37 -30.74 18.49
C VAL A 37 6.57 -30.39 17.22
N ILE A 38 5.59 -31.22 16.84
CA ILE A 38 4.76 -30.98 15.64
C ILE A 38 3.91 -29.70 15.82
N MET A 39 3.39 -29.48 17.04
CA MET A 39 2.61 -28.29 17.35
C MET A 39 3.47 -27.02 17.32
N ALA A 40 4.71 -27.11 17.83
CA ALA A 40 5.67 -26.01 17.76
C ALA A 40 6.03 -25.67 16.31
N LEU A 41 6.31 -26.68 15.49
CA LEU A 41 6.66 -26.50 14.07
C LEU A 41 5.51 -25.88 13.27
N THR A 42 4.29 -26.39 13.45
CA THR A 42 3.10 -25.86 12.76
C THR A 42 2.78 -24.44 13.19
N ARG A 43 2.86 -24.13 14.50
CA ARG A 43 2.72 -22.75 15.00
C ARG A 43 3.75 -21.80 14.40
N LEU A 44 5.01 -22.24 14.33
CA LEU A 44 6.09 -21.41 13.80
C LEU A 44 5.91 -21.17 12.30
N ALA A 45 5.71 -22.24 11.53
CA ALA A 45 5.49 -22.14 10.08
C ALA A 45 4.26 -21.28 9.75
N PHE A 46 3.12 -21.55 10.38
CA PHE A 46 1.88 -20.82 10.09
C PHE A 46 1.94 -19.39 10.60
N GLY A 47 2.52 -19.15 11.78
CA GLY A 47 2.67 -17.82 12.36
C GLY A 47 3.56 -16.93 11.50
N PHE A 48 4.71 -17.41 11.05
CA PHE A 48 5.56 -16.65 10.12
C PHE A 48 4.90 -16.47 8.75
N ALA A 49 4.25 -17.51 8.20
CA ALA A 49 3.54 -17.40 6.92
C ALA A 49 2.46 -16.31 6.96
N LEU A 50 1.67 -16.26 8.05
CA LEU A 50 0.64 -15.25 8.24
C LEU A 50 1.22 -13.83 8.34
N ILE A 51 2.31 -13.65 9.10
CA ILE A 51 2.98 -12.36 9.27
C ILE A 51 3.55 -11.86 7.93
N ILE A 52 4.22 -12.74 7.18
CA ILE A 52 4.77 -12.41 5.86
C ILE A 52 3.64 -12.09 4.88
N PHE A 53 2.58 -12.90 4.86
CA PHE A 53 1.42 -12.67 4.00
C PHE A 53 0.77 -11.31 4.27
N LEU A 54 0.57 -10.97 5.55
CA LEU A 54 -0.01 -9.70 5.95
C LEU A 54 0.90 -8.52 5.55
N PHE A 55 2.20 -8.64 5.76
CA PHE A 55 3.18 -7.65 5.34
C PHE A 55 3.12 -7.39 3.83
N VAL A 56 3.18 -8.45 3.03
CA VAL A 56 3.13 -8.36 1.56
C VAL A 56 1.81 -7.76 1.10
N THR A 57 0.68 -8.20 1.65
CA THR A 57 -0.65 -7.72 1.27
C THR A 57 -0.78 -6.22 1.52
N VAL A 58 -0.39 -5.73 2.71
CA VAL A 58 -0.48 -4.30 3.01
C VAL A 58 0.51 -3.48 2.19
N ARG A 59 1.72 -4.01 1.96
CA ARG A 59 2.71 -3.38 1.08
C ARG A 59 2.16 -3.19 -0.33
N LEU A 60 1.60 -4.25 -0.90
CA LEU A 60 1.01 -4.25 -2.23
C LEU A 60 -0.16 -3.26 -2.31
N LEU A 61 -1.01 -3.24 -1.28
CA LEU A 61 -2.14 -2.33 -1.21
C LEU A 61 -1.68 -0.85 -1.17
N GLY A 62 -0.62 -0.55 -0.43
CA GLY A 62 -0.01 0.77 -0.39
C GLY A 62 0.58 1.19 -1.75
N GLU A 63 1.24 0.27 -2.46
CA GLU A 63 1.76 0.51 -3.81
C GLU A 63 0.64 0.73 -4.83
N ILE A 64 -0.44 -0.05 -4.76
CA ILE A 64 -1.63 0.11 -5.61
C ILE A 64 -2.32 1.45 -5.33
N LEU A 65 -2.47 1.85 -4.07
CA LEU A 65 -3.02 3.16 -3.70
C LEU A 65 -2.19 4.31 -4.29
N ALA A 66 -0.86 4.21 -4.20
CA ALA A 66 0.04 5.19 -4.78
C ALA A 66 -0.05 5.24 -6.30
N ALA A 67 -0.17 4.08 -6.96
CA ALA A 67 -0.36 3.99 -8.41
C ALA A 67 -1.69 4.60 -8.85
N LEU A 68 -2.79 4.32 -8.13
CA LEU A 68 -4.10 4.92 -8.36
C LEU A 68 -4.07 6.44 -8.22
N HIS A 69 -3.39 6.95 -7.20
CA HIS A 69 -3.26 8.39 -7.01
C HIS A 69 -2.51 9.05 -8.18
N ARG A 70 -1.39 8.46 -8.62
CA ARG A 70 -0.65 8.93 -9.80
C ARG A 70 -1.47 8.85 -11.09
N LEU A 71 -2.32 7.83 -11.24
CA LEU A 71 -3.20 7.70 -12.39
C LEU A 71 -4.30 8.77 -12.37
N ASN A 72 -4.92 8.99 -11.21
CA ASN A 72 -5.92 10.03 -11.02
C ASN A 72 -5.36 11.42 -11.32
N ASP A 73 -4.15 11.73 -10.85
CA ASP A 73 -3.47 13.00 -11.14
C ASP A 73 -3.23 13.18 -12.64
N ARG A 74 -2.79 12.13 -13.34
CA ARG A 74 -2.60 12.16 -14.80
C ARG A 74 -3.91 12.34 -15.56
N LEU A 75 -4.98 11.68 -15.13
CA LEU A 75 -6.31 11.84 -15.73
C LEU A 75 -6.87 13.24 -15.50
N ALA A 76 -6.62 13.83 -14.33
CA ALA A 76 -7.01 15.21 -14.04
C ALA A 76 -6.32 16.21 -14.97
N ILE A 77 -5.01 16.05 -15.19
CA ILE A 77 -4.25 16.89 -16.15
C ILE A 77 -4.77 16.70 -17.58
N LEU A 78 -4.97 15.46 -18.02
CA LEU A 78 -5.49 15.18 -19.36
C LEU A 78 -6.90 15.77 -19.56
N GLY A 79 -7.75 15.71 -18.53
CA GLY A 79 -9.07 16.33 -18.56
C GLY A 79 -9.02 17.85 -18.69
N ASP A 80 -8.02 18.50 -18.09
CA ASP A 80 -7.80 19.94 -18.18
C ASP A 80 -7.27 20.34 -19.56
N ASP A 81 -6.34 19.57 -20.13
CA ASP A 81 -5.81 19.79 -21.49
C ASP A 81 -6.92 19.67 -22.56
N ILE A 82 -7.83 18.70 -22.42
CA ILE A 82 -8.96 18.53 -23.34
C ILE A 82 -9.94 19.71 -23.22
N ARG A 83 -10.25 20.16 -21.99
CA ARG A 83 -11.11 21.33 -21.76
C ARG A 83 -10.50 22.61 -22.31
N THR A 84 -9.19 22.78 -22.14
CA THR A 84 -8.46 23.96 -22.58
C THR A 84 -8.36 23.99 -24.11
N THR A 85 -8.05 22.84 -24.73
CA THR A 85 -8.06 22.68 -26.19
C THR A 85 -9.46 22.94 -26.76
N SER A 86 -10.52 22.44 -26.11
CA SER A 86 -11.89 22.71 -26.52
C SER A 86 -12.24 24.20 -26.40
N ARG A 87 -11.76 24.92 -25.37
CA ARG A 87 -11.95 26.38 -25.26
C ARG A 87 -11.20 27.15 -26.33
N VAL A 88 -9.98 26.75 -26.67
CA VAL A 88 -9.17 27.40 -27.72
C VAL A 88 -9.76 27.14 -29.11
N ALA A 89 -10.24 25.93 -29.38
CA ALA A 89 -10.90 25.60 -30.65
C ALA A 89 -12.28 26.28 -30.82
N SER A 90 -12.88 26.74 -29.72
CA SER A 90 -14.17 27.46 -29.71
C SER A 90 -14.00 28.99 -29.80
N ALA A 91 -12.78 29.51 -29.80
CA ALA A 91 -12.55 30.94 -29.97
C ALA A 91 -12.94 31.32 -31.41
N PRO A 92 -13.89 32.25 -31.62
CA PRO A 92 -14.23 32.73 -32.95
C PRO A 92 -12.97 33.32 -33.60
N PRO A 93 -12.76 33.17 -34.92
CA PRO A 93 -11.71 33.91 -35.60
C PRO A 93 -11.99 35.39 -35.35
N GLU A 94 -10.99 36.12 -34.86
CA GLU A 94 -11.03 37.58 -34.81
C GLU A 94 -11.39 38.05 -36.22
N THR A 95 -12.57 38.65 -36.36
CA THR A 95 -12.89 39.50 -37.50
C THR A 95 -11.89 40.65 -37.47
N ASP A 96 -10.81 40.50 -38.23
CA ASP A 96 -9.98 41.60 -38.71
C ASP A 96 -10.91 42.57 -39.45
N GLY A 97 -11.35 43.60 -38.74
CA GLY A 97 -12.09 44.72 -39.28
C GLY A 97 -11.12 45.69 -39.94
N GLU A 98 -11.19 45.77 -41.27
CA GLU A 98 -10.77 46.91 -42.09
C GLU A 98 -11.43 48.22 -41.64
#